data_AF-A0A968FWT8-F1
#
_entry.id   AF-A0A968FWT8-F1
#
_cell.length_a   1.000
_cell.length_b   1.000
_cell.length_c   1.000
_cell.angle_alpha   90.00
_cell.angle_beta   90.00
_cell.angle_gamma   90.00
#
_symmetry.space_group_name_H-M   'P 1'
#
loop_
_entity.id
_entity.type
_entity.pdbx_description
1 polymer ?
#
loop_
_entity_poly.entity_id
_entity_poly.type
_entity_poly.pdbx_seq_one_letter_code
_entity_poly.pdbx_strand_id
1 'polypeptide(L)' 'MASADLVKILLYESNVLTVQPIVGTVGQDFENGRLINPKVVSKLQGMIEALLARLPGEARQ' A
#
# COMPACT_ATOMS: atom_id res chain seq x y z
N MET A 1 1.72 26.54 11.41
CA MET A 1 2.51 25.63 12.27
C MET A 1 1.65 24.46 12.78
N ALA A 2 0.46 24.69 13.34
CA ALA A 2 -0.41 23.60 13.85
C ALA A 2 -0.84 22.53 12.81
N SER A 3 -1.15 22.88 11.54
CA SER A 3 -1.62 21.88 10.58
C SER A 3 -0.51 20.92 10.09
N ALA A 4 0.75 21.38 10.05
CA ALA A 4 1.87 20.56 9.59
C ALA A 4 2.18 19.43 10.59
N ASP A 5 2.05 19.68 11.89
CA ASP A 5 2.29 18.67 12.91
C ASP A 5 1.13 17.67 13.02
N LEU A 6 -0.12 18.11 12.79
CA LEU A 6 -1.26 17.21 12.66
C LEU A 6 -1.10 16.22 11.48
N VAL A 7 -0.60 16.70 10.34
CA VAL A 7 -0.33 15.83 9.18
C VAL A 7 0.72 14.76 9.51
N LYS A 8 1.77 15.12 10.27
CA LYS A 8 2.80 14.15 10.69
C LYS A 8 2.23 13.08 11.63
N ILE A 9 1.37 13.47 12.58
CA ILE A 9 0.73 12.53 13.50
C ILE A 9 -0.17 11.56 12.73
N LEU A 10 -1.02 12.07 11.84
CA LEU A 10 -1.90 11.23 11.00
C LEU A 10 -1.10 10.30 10.08
N LEU A 11 0.01 10.79 9.51
CA LEU A 11 0.89 9.98 8.67
C LEU A 11 1.56 8.86 9.48
N TYR A 12 2.00 9.17 10.71
CA TYR A 12 2.57 8.19 11.62
C TYR A 12 1.54 7.13 12.03
N GLU A 13 0.35 7.55 12.49
CA GLU A 13 -0.74 6.64 12.85
C GLU A 13 -1.15 5.75 11.67
N SER A 14 -1.28 6.33 10.47
CA SER A 14 -1.59 5.58 9.26
C SER A 14 -0.50 4.54 8.93
N ASN A 15 0.78 4.87 9.09
CA ASN A 15 1.89 3.96 8.79
C ASN A 15 2.10 2.85 9.82
N VAL A 16 1.64 3.07 11.05
CA VAL A 16 1.65 2.07 12.14
C VAL A 16 0.47 1.11 12.01
N LEU A 17 -0.72 1.63 11.68
CA LEU A 17 -1.95 0.82 11.62
C LEU A 17 -2.18 0.14 10.26
N THR A 18 -1.60 0.66 9.19
CA THR A 18 -1.79 0.15 7.82
C THR A 18 -0.48 0.04 7.06
N VAL A 19 -0.44 -0.87 6.10
CA VAL A 19 0.68 -0.98 5.17
C VAL A 19 0.36 -0.14 3.94
N GLN A 20 1.21 0.84 3.67
CA GLN A 20 1.13 1.66 2.47
C GLN A 20 1.96 1.07 1.34
N PRO A 21 1.56 1.23 0.06
CA PRO A 21 0.35 1.91 -0.41
C PRO A 21 -0.94 1.09 -0.19
N ILE A 22 -2.04 1.79 0.11
CA ILE A 22 -3.38 1.19 0.14
C ILE A 22 -3.88 1.01 -1.31
N VAL A 23 -4.34 -0.19 -1.64
CA VAL A 23 -4.88 -0.51 -2.97
C VAL A 23 -6.40 -0.60 -2.89
N GLY A 24 -7.09 0.27 -3.64
CA GLY A 24 -8.53 0.20 -3.86
C GLY A 24 -8.82 -0.22 -5.29
N THR A 25 -9.83 -1.06 -5.46
CA THR A 25 -10.31 -1.53 -6.78
C THR A 25 -11.80 -1.30 -6.90
N VAL A 26 -12.27 -1.12 -8.14
CA VAL A 26 -13.69 -1.03 -8.49
C VAL A 26 -14.01 -2.04 -9.58
N GLY A 27 -15.29 -2.33 -9.82
CA GLY A 27 -15.71 -3.36 -10.78
C GLY A 27 -15.14 -3.16 -12.20
N GLN A 28 -14.89 -1.92 -12.61
CA GLN A 28 -14.29 -1.56 -13.91
C GLN A 28 -12.82 -1.95 -14.04
N ASP A 29 -12.14 -2.23 -12.92
CA ASP A 29 -10.73 -2.65 -12.93
C ASP A 29 -10.57 -4.13 -13.28
N PHE A 30 -11.68 -4.87 -13.39
CA PHE A 30 -11.71 -6.30 -13.64
C PHE A 30 -12.34 -6.62 -14.99
N GLU A 31 -11.77 -7.60 -15.68
CA GLU A 31 -12.32 -8.18 -16.90
C GLU A 31 -12.28 -9.71 -16.76
N ASN A 32 -13.42 -10.38 -16.94
CA ASN A 32 -13.55 -11.83 -16.78
C ASN A 32 -13.01 -12.36 -15.42
N GLY A 33 -13.20 -11.58 -14.35
CA GLY A 33 -12.71 -11.90 -13.01
C GLY A 33 -11.20 -11.70 -12.80
N ARG A 34 -10.48 -11.17 -13.80
CA ARG A 34 -9.05 -10.84 -13.70
C ARG A 34 -8.87 -9.34 -13.54
N LEU A 35 -7.99 -8.94 -12.64
CA LEU A 35 -7.60 -7.54 -12.50
C LEU A 35 -6.77 -7.11 -13.72
N ILE A 36 -7.29 -6.16 -14.51
CA ILE A 36 -6.65 -5.67 -15.73
C ILE A 36 -6.07 -4.26 -15.58
N ASN A 37 -6.54 -3.47 -14.60
CA ASN A 37 -6.11 -2.08 -14.48
C ASN A 37 -4.61 -2.00 -14.12
N PRO A 38 -3.73 -1.52 -15.03
CA PRO A 38 -2.30 -1.54 -14.81
C PRO A 38 -1.86 -0.65 -13.65
N LYS A 39 -2.62 0.43 -13.35
CA LYS A 39 -2.33 1.30 -12.20
C LYS A 39 -2.58 0.57 -10.88
N VAL A 40 -3.65 -0.23 -10.82
CA VAL A 40 -3.96 -1.04 -9.63
C VAL A 40 -2.90 -2.12 -9.47
N VAL A 41 -2.55 -2.84 -10.54
CA VAL A 41 -1.51 -3.88 -10.52
C VAL A 41 -0.17 -3.32 -10.02
N SER A 42 0.25 -2.16 -10.53
CA SER A 42 1.50 -1.51 -10.09
C SER A 42 1.46 -1.10 -8.61
N LYS A 43 0.35 -0.54 -8.12
CA LYS A 43 0.19 -0.24 -6.69
C LYS A 43 0.21 -1.50 -5.83
N LEU A 44 -0.37 -2.59 -6.33
CA LEU A 44 -0.41 -3.88 -5.65
C LEU A 44 0.98 -4.50 -5.52
N GLN A 45 1.83 -4.36 -6.55
CA GLN A 45 3.25 -4.69 -6.44
C GLN A 45 3.95 -3.87 -5.35
N GLY A 46 3.76 -2.55 -5.32
CA GLY A 46 4.37 -1.69 -4.29
C GLY A 46 3.92 -2.04 -2.87
N MET A 47 2.65 -2.43 -2.69
CA MET A 47 2.15 -2.92 -1.40
C MET A 47 2.81 -4.23 -0.98
N ILE A 48 2.96 -5.19 -1.92
CA ILE A 48 3.65 -6.46 -1.65
C ILE A 48 5.12 -6.22 -1.26
N GLU A 49 5.84 -5.38 -1.98
CA GLU A 49 7.24 -5.05 -1.66
C GLU A 49 7.37 -4.42 -0.27
N ALA A 50 6.47 -3.49 0.09
CA ALA A 50 6.43 -2.87 1.41
C ALA A 50 6.11 -3.89 2.53
N LEU A 51 5.25 -4.88 2.26
CA LEU A 51 4.98 -5.99 3.18
C LEU A 51 6.21 -6.87 3.37
N LEU A 52 6.85 -7.29 2.27
CA LEU A 52 8.05 -8.13 2.31
C LEU A 52 9.19 -7.47 3.07
N ALA A 53 9.35 -6.15 2.94
CA ALA A 53 10.36 -5.39 3.69
C ALA A 53 10.11 -5.36 5.21
N ARG A 54 8.88 -5.64 5.68
CA ARG A 54 8.48 -5.61 7.08
C ARG A 54 8.43 -7.00 7.73
N LEU A 55 8.50 -8.09 6.96
CA LEU A 55 8.51 -9.44 7.51
C LEU A 55 9.87 -9.73 8.17
N PRO A 56 9.90 -10.16 9.46
CA PRO A 56 11.14 -10.51 10.12
C PRO A 56 11.65 -11.86 9.57
N GLY A 57 12.56 -11.78 8.59
CA GLY A 57 13.46 -12.85 8.18
C GLY A 57 12.83 -13.98 7.36
N GLU A 58 12.85 -13.85 6.03
CA GLU A 58 13.39 -14.91 5.18
C GLU A 58 14.26 -14.29 4.07
N ALA A 59 15.54 -14.69 4.09
CA ALA A 59 16.52 -14.68 3.01
C ALA A 59 16.72 -13.38 2.18
N ARG A 60 17.59 -12.50 2.68
CA ARG A 60 18.57 -11.82 1.82
C ARG A 60 19.97 -12.28 2.26
N GLN A 61 20.34 -13.48 1.81
CA GLN A 61 21.74 -13.88 1.64
C GLN A 61 22.06 -13.82 0.15
#